data_AF-A0A6D2I0L0-F1
#
_entry.id   AF-A0A6D2I0L0-F1
#
_cell.length_a   1.000
_cell.length_b   1.000
_cell.length_c   1.000
_cell.angle_alpha   90.00
_cell.angle_beta   90.00
_cell.angle_gamma   90.00
#
_symmetry.space_group_name_H-M   'P 1'
#
loop_
_entity.id
_entity.type
_entity.pdbx_description
1 polymer ?
#
loop_
_entity_poly.entity_id
_entity_poly.type
_entity_poly.pdbx_seq_one_letter_code
_entity_poly.pdbx_strand_id
1 'polypeptide(L)'
;MFRSEEMAKDLRWHYSNKSDDGKLRHPVDSVTWDQMNERYPAFAAEERNVRLGLSTDGFNPFNMKNTKYSCWPVLLVNYNLPPDLCMKKENIMLTLLIPGPKQPGNSLDVYLEPLIEDLDHLWKI
;
A
#
# COMPACT_ATOMS: atom_id res chain seq x y z
N MET A 1 -3.30 -6.89 13.70
CA MET A 1 -3.75 -5.51 13.44
C MET A 1 -4.85 -5.06 14.41
N PHE A 2 -6.02 -5.71 14.46
CA PHE A 2 -7.16 -5.27 15.30
C PHE A 2 -7.15 -5.70 16.79
N ARG A 3 -5.99 -6.05 17.37
CA ARG A 3 -5.92 -6.53 18.77
C ARG A 3 -5.90 -5.39 19.79
N SER A 4 -5.39 -4.22 19.40
CA SER A 4 -5.44 -3.00 20.22
C SER A 4 -6.64 -2.18 19.79
N GLU A 5 -7.39 -1.65 20.76
CA GLU A 5 -8.55 -0.79 20.49
C GLU A 5 -8.15 0.49 19.74
N GLU A 6 -7.03 1.11 20.15
CA GLU A 6 -6.48 2.30 19.50
C GLU A 6 -6.12 2.01 18.04
N MET A 7 -5.35 0.95 17.80
CA MET A 7 -4.97 0.54 16.44
C MET A 7 -6.20 0.16 15.60
N ALA A 8 -7.18 -0.51 16.19
CA ALA A 8 -8.42 -0.87 15.50
C ALA A 8 -9.22 0.36 15.07
N LYS A 9 -9.23 1.43 15.88
CA LYS A 9 -9.83 2.70 15.52
C LYS A 9 -9.10 3.35 14.35
N ASP A 10 -7.77 3.39 14.39
CA ASP A 10 -6.97 3.98 13.30
C ASP A 10 -7.12 3.20 11.99
N LEU A 11 -7.22 1.88 12.04
CA LEU A 11 -7.45 1.01 10.87
C LEU A 11 -8.84 1.14 10.25
N ARG A 12 -9.74 1.89 10.86
CA ARG A 12 -11.06 2.25 10.32
C ARG A 12 -11.18 3.75 10.05
N TRP A 13 -10.08 4.49 10.13
CA TRP A 13 -10.08 5.93 9.90
C TRP A 13 -10.66 6.27 8.52
N HIS A 14 -10.23 5.53 7.49
CA HIS A 14 -10.71 5.70 6.13
C HIS A 14 -12.24 5.59 5.97
N TYR A 15 -12.92 4.84 6.84
CA TYR A 15 -14.36 4.58 6.72
C TYR A 15 -15.17 5.73 7.33
N SER A 16 -14.67 6.29 8.43
CA SER A 16 -15.34 7.34 9.20
C SER A 16 -14.92 8.77 8.81
N ASN A 17 -13.88 8.94 7.99
CA ASN A 17 -13.30 10.25 7.67
C ASN A 17 -13.35 10.56 6.16
N LYS A 18 -14.42 10.16 5.46
CA LYS A 18 -14.68 10.72 4.12
C LYS A 18 -15.06 12.19 4.25
N SER A 19 -14.61 13.02 3.33
CA SER A 19 -14.73 14.46 3.47
C SER A 19 -16.13 15.00 3.21
N ASP A 20 -16.60 15.87 4.11
CA ASP A 20 -17.86 16.62 4.02
C ASP A 20 -17.67 18.15 4.17
N ASP A 21 -16.46 18.60 4.53
CA ASP A 21 -16.09 19.97 4.87
C ASP A 21 -15.39 20.74 3.72
N GLY A 22 -15.39 20.17 2.52
CA GLY A 22 -14.74 20.74 1.34
C GLY A 22 -13.22 20.62 1.33
N LYS A 23 -12.59 19.90 2.27
CA LYS A 23 -11.15 19.61 2.28
C LYS A 23 -10.91 18.19 1.79
N LEU A 24 -9.90 18.01 0.94
CA LEU A 24 -9.55 16.69 0.44
C LEU A 24 -8.66 15.94 1.44
N ARG A 25 -9.02 14.68 1.72
CA ARG A 25 -8.35 13.75 2.63
C ARG A 25 -7.71 12.63 1.83
N HIS A 26 -6.39 12.50 1.96
CA HIS A 26 -5.65 11.39 1.37
C HIS A 26 -5.85 10.10 2.20
N PRO A 27 -5.99 8.91 1.59
CA PRO A 27 -6.30 8.63 0.18
C PRO A 27 -7.81 8.47 -0.10
N VAL A 28 -8.66 8.56 0.93
CA VAL A 28 -10.10 8.23 0.90
C VAL A 28 -10.92 9.03 -0.13
N ASP A 29 -10.51 10.26 -0.43
CA ASP A 29 -11.21 11.10 -1.42
C ASP A 29 -10.61 11.01 -2.83
N SER A 30 -9.66 10.11 -3.06
CA SER A 30 -9.11 9.93 -4.40
C SER A 30 -10.14 9.30 -5.34
N VAL A 31 -10.11 9.69 -6.61
CA VAL A 31 -10.98 9.10 -7.64
C VAL A 31 -10.80 7.58 -7.71
N THR A 32 -9.57 7.10 -7.56
CA THR A 32 -9.25 5.66 -7.53
C THR A 32 -9.96 4.94 -6.37
N TRP A 33 -10.10 5.60 -5.21
CA TRP A 33 -10.80 5.04 -4.07
C TRP A 33 -12.29 4.86 -4.36
N ASP A 34 -12.93 5.87 -4.94
CA ASP A 34 -14.33 5.79 -5.35
C ASP A 34 -14.55 4.71 -6.41
N GLN A 35 -13.68 4.62 -7.42
CA GLN A 35 -13.73 3.55 -8.42
C GLN A 35 -13.60 2.14 -7.81
N MET A 36 -12.73 1.97 -6.81
CA MET A 36 -12.60 0.69 -6.10
C MET A 36 -13.87 0.36 -5.29
N ASN A 37 -14.51 1.36 -4.69
CA ASN A 37 -15.75 1.17 -3.95
C ASN A 37 -16.92 0.79 -4.86
N GLU A 38 -17.03 1.43 -6.02
CA GLU A 38 -18.02 1.10 -7.04
C GLU A 38 -17.81 -0.30 -7.61
N ARG A 39 -16.55 -0.69 -7.85
CA ARG A 39 -16.20 -1.99 -8.41
C ARG A 39 -16.41 -3.14 -7.41
N TYR A 40 -16.17 -2.89 -6.12
CA TYR A 40 -16.24 -3.90 -5.06
C TYR A 40 -17.09 -3.42 -3.88
N PRO A 41 -18.42 -3.25 -4.05
CA PRO A 41 -19.27 -2.64 -3.03
C PRO A 41 -19.35 -3.47 -1.74
N ALA A 42 -19.37 -4.79 -1.84
CA ALA A 42 -19.34 -5.68 -0.67
C ALA A 42 -18.04 -5.54 0.12
N PHE A 43 -16.91 -5.37 -0.57
CA PHE A 43 -15.62 -5.10 0.07
C PHE A 43 -15.61 -3.74 0.76
N ALA A 44 -16.14 -2.71 0.09
CA ALA A 44 -16.19 -1.34 0.62
C ALA A 44 -17.11 -1.18 1.83
N ALA A 45 -18.14 -2.03 1.95
CA ALA A 45 -19.10 -2.00 3.06
C ALA A 45 -18.54 -2.54 4.39
N GLU A 46 -17.50 -3.38 4.36
CA GLU A 46 -16.85 -3.89 5.57
C GLU A 46 -15.66 -2.98 5.94
N GLU A 47 -15.84 -2.19 7.00
CA GLU A 47 -14.86 -1.19 7.49
C GLU A 47 -13.51 -1.79 7.91
N ARG A 48 -13.44 -3.09 8.20
CA ARG A 48 -12.19 -3.78 8.58
C ARG A 48 -11.39 -4.31 7.41
N ASN A 49 -11.94 -4.26 6.20
CA ASN A 49 -11.20 -4.65 5.01
C ASN A 49 -10.01 -3.74 4.77
N VAL A 50 -8.85 -4.34 4.49
CA VAL A 50 -7.58 -3.62 4.39
C VAL A 50 -7.33 -3.20 2.95
N ARG A 51 -7.10 -1.90 2.73
CA ARG A 51 -6.67 -1.33 1.46
C ARG A 51 -5.18 -1.05 1.53
N LEU A 52 -4.45 -1.62 0.57
CA LEU A 52 -2.99 -1.53 0.50
C LEU A 52 -2.59 -0.74 -0.75
N GLY A 53 -1.67 0.20 -0.57
CA GLY A 53 -0.96 0.85 -1.66
C GLY A 53 0.33 0.10 -1.95
N LEU A 54 0.58 -0.25 -3.21
CA LEU A 54 1.82 -0.84 -3.67
C LEU A 54 2.66 0.23 -4.37
N SER A 55 3.92 0.36 -3.99
CA SER A 55 4.88 1.22 -4.67
C SER A 55 6.22 0.52 -4.87
N THR A 56 6.87 0.80 -6.00
CA THR A 56 8.21 0.31 -6.31
C THR A 56 8.93 1.31 -7.21
N ASP A 57 10.22 1.51 -6.97
CA ASP A 57 11.09 2.37 -7.77
C ASP A 57 12.54 1.88 -7.67
N GLY A 58 13.39 2.21 -8.63
CA GLY A 58 14.80 1.87 -8.61
C GLY A 58 15.62 2.87 -7.77
N PHE A 59 16.34 2.41 -6.76
CA PHE A 59 17.27 3.26 -6.01
C PHE A 59 18.66 2.65 -5.84
N ASN A 60 19.65 3.50 -5.55
CA ASN A 60 21.01 3.10 -5.24
C ASN A 60 21.28 3.22 -3.73
N PRO A 61 21.39 2.11 -2.98
CA PRO A 61 21.60 2.14 -1.53
C PRO A 61 22.98 2.68 -1.12
N PHE A 62 23.93 2.75 -2.05
CA PHE A 62 25.27 3.31 -1.81
C PHE A 62 25.41 4.76 -2.29
N ASN A 63 24.28 5.43 -2.57
CA ASN A 63 24.24 6.78 -3.15
C ASN A 63 24.94 6.81 -4.54
N MET A 64 25.28 7.99 -5.08
CA MET A 64 26.03 8.13 -6.34
C MET A 64 27.46 7.54 -6.31
N LYS A 65 27.90 6.93 -5.20
CA LYS A 65 29.27 6.42 -5.03
C LYS A 65 29.52 5.09 -5.73
N ASN A 66 28.47 4.36 -6.10
CA ASN A 66 28.62 3.08 -6.82
C ASN A 66 27.51 2.89 -7.85
N THR A 67 27.75 3.32 -9.09
CA THR A 67 26.78 3.20 -10.20
C THR A 67 26.49 1.77 -10.65
N LYS A 68 27.21 0.77 -10.11
CA LYS A 68 27.05 -0.64 -10.51
C LYS A 68 25.96 -1.38 -9.71
N TYR A 69 25.47 -0.80 -8.62
CA TYR A 69 24.49 -1.45 -7.75
C TYR A 69 23.22 -0.61 -7.63
N SER A 70 22.07 -1.22 -7.87
CA SER A 70 20.75 -0.66 -7.55
C SER A 70 19.84 -1.78 -7.09
N CYS A 71 18.72 -1.42 -6.48
CA CYS A 71 17.65 -2.35 -6.14
C CYS A 71 16.30 -1.64 -6.25
N TRP A 72 15.25 -2.44 -6.38
CA TRP A 72 13.87 -1.98 -6.43
C TRP A 72 13.12 -2.57 -5.23
N PRO A 73 12.90 -1.80 -4.15
CA PRO A 73 12.06 -2.23 -3.07
C PRO A 73 10.61 -2.23 -3.55
N VAL A 74 9.86 -3.25 -3.15
CA VAL A 74 8.40 -3.28 -3.29
C VAL A 74 7.84 -3.01 -1.91
N LEU A 75 7.21 -1.86 -1.77
CA LEU A 75 6.68 -1.35 -0.51
C LEU A 75 5.16 -1.48 -0.53
N LEU A 76 4.60 -1.95 0.58
CA LEU A 76 3.18 -1.90 0.86
C LEU A 76 2.88 -0.89 1.95
N VAL A 77 1.88 -0.04 1.71
CA VAL A 77 1.41 0.98 2.64
C VAL A 77 -0.04 0.67 3.03
N ASN A 78 -0.33 0.66 4.32
CA ASN A 78 -1.72 0.49 4.78
C ASN A 78 -2.47 1.83 4.70
N TYR A 79 -3.34 1.94 3.69
CA TYR A 79 -4.14 3.14 3.42
C TYR A 79 -5.42 3.24 4.24
N ASN A 80 -5.66 2.30 5.15
CA ASN A 80 -6.74 2.43 6.11
C ASN A 80 -6.43 3.46 7.20
N LEU A 81 -5.14 3.67 7.48
CA LEU A 81 -4.64 4.53 8.55
C LEU A 81 -4.81 6.02 8.19
N PRO A 82 -4.88 6.91 9.20
CA PRO A 82 -4.83 8.35 9.00
C PRO A 82 -3.60 8.80 8.18
N PRO A 83 -3.65 9.94 7.47
CA PRO A 83 -2.56 10.45 6.63
C PRO A 83 -1.23 10.56 7.38
N ASP A 84 -1.29 11.01 8.63
CA ASP A 84 -0.13 11.20 9.49
C ASP A 84 0.51 9.87 9.95
N LEU A 85 -0.24 8.76 9.85
CA LEU A 85 0.21 7.43 10.26
C LEU A 85 0.59 6.57 9.06
N CYS A 86 -0.14 6.61 7.94
CA CYS A 86 0.10 5.69 6.82
C CYS A 86 1.50 5.86 6.21
N MET A 87 2.07 7.07 6.24
CA MET A 87 3.41 7.36 5.72
C MET A 87 4.53 7.18 6.75
N LYS A 88 4.22 6.74 7.97
CA LYS A 88 5.26 6.43 8.98
C LYS A 88 5.97 5.13 8.62
N LYS A 89 7.29 5.10 8.83
CA LYS A 89 8.15 3.95 8.48
C LYS A 89 7.67 2.63 9.10
N GLU A 90 7.03 2.68 10.27
CA GLU A 90 6.51 1.51 10.97
C GLU A 90 5.26 0.90 10.29
N ASN A 91 4.58 1.69 9.46
CA ASN A 91 3.37 1.30 8.72
C ASN A 91 3.62 1.05 7.23
N ILE A 92 4.90 1.11 6.81
CA ILE A 92 5.34 0.76 5.47
C ILE A 92 6.07 -0.58 5.56
N MET A 93 5.58 -1.57 4.80
CA MET A 93 6.14 -2.92 4.77
C MET A 93 7.03 -3.07 3.54
N LEU A 94 8.31 -3.42 3.74
CA LEU A 94 9.17 -3.91 2.66
C LEU A 94 8.82 -5.37 2.40
N THR A 95 8.17 -5.64 1.27
CA THR A 95 7.67 -6.98 0.92
C THR A 95 8.63 -7.74 0.03
N LEU A 96 9.22 -7.08 -0.96
CA LEU A 96 10.21 -7.66 -1.86
C LEU A 96 11.38 -6.69 -2.06
N LEU A 97 12.53 -7.24 -2.40
CA LEU A 97 13.70 -6.48 -2.82
C LEU A 97 14.24 -7.08 -4.12
N ILE A 98 13.98 -6.41 -5.24
CA ILE A 98 14.43 -6.88 -6.55
C ILE A 98 15.84 -6.35 -6.80
N PRO A 99 16.83 -7.21 -7.09
CA PRO A 99 18.19 -6.77 -7.37
C PRO A 99 18.27 -6.09 -8.75
N GLY A 100 18.96 -4.95 -8.81
CA GLY A 100 19.39 -4.31 -10.05
C GLY A 100 20.71 -4.90 -10.59
N PRO A 101 21.43 -4.19 -11.48
CA PRO A 101 21.24 -2.81 -11.90
C PRO A 101 20.21 -2.61 -13.02
N LYS A 102 19.76 -3.71 -13.64
CA LYS A 102 18.79 -3.65 -14.74
C LYS A 102 17.39 -3.46 -14.15
N GLN A 103 16.62 -2.56 -14.75
CA GLN A 103 15.20 -2.46 -14.43
C GLN A 103 14.50 -3.79 -14.74
N PRO A 104 13.54 -4.23 -13.93
CA PRO A 104 12.79 -5.46 -14.19
C PRO A 104 12.04 -5.39 -15.53
N GLY A 105 11.68 -4.19 -16.00
CA GLY A 105 11.07 -3.99 -17.31
C GLY A 105 9.82 -4.84 -17.48
N ASN A 106 9.80 -5.66 -18.54
CA ASN A 106 8.69 -6.56 -18.83
C ASN A 106 8.59 -7.76 -17.87
N SER A 107 9.55 -7.97 -16.98
CA SER A 107 9.57 -9.09 -16.02
C SER A 107 9.14 -8.67 -14.62
N LEU A 108 8.60 -7.46 -14.44
CA LEU A 108 8.14 -6.99 -13.12
C LEU A 108 7.05 -7.90 -12.54
N ASP A 109 6.17 -8.40 -13.39
CA ASP A 109 5.13 -9.38 -13.06
C ASP A 109 5.70 -10.66 -12.43
N VAL A 110 6.78 -11.22 -13.00
CA VAL A 110 7.47 -12.41 -12.47
C VAL A 110 8.00 -12.17 -11.06
N TYR A 111 8.54 -10.98 -10.79
CA TYR A 111 9.03 -10.64 -9.45
C TYR A 111 7.91 -10.41 -8.45
N LEU A 112 6.75 -9.90 -8.90
CA LEU A 112 5.60 -9.62 -8.05
C LEU A 112 4.75 -10.86 -7.75
N GLU A 113 4.87 -11.94 -8.53
CA GLU A 113 4.13 -13.20 -8.37
C GLU A 113 3.98 -13.66 -6.91
N PRO A 114 5.05 -13.84 -6.11
CA PRO A 114 4.90 -14.29 -4.72
C PRO A 114 4.08 -13.32 -3.85
N LEU A 115 4.21 -12.00 -4.09
CA LEU A 115 3.42 -11.01 -3.37
C LEU A 115 1.94 -11.05 -3.80
N ILE A 116 1.67 -11.26 -5.09
CA ILE A 116 0.30 -11.40 -5.59
C ILE A 116 -0.36 -12.65 -5.00
N GLU A 117 0.36 -13.77 -4.88
CA GLU A 117 -0.15 -14.99 -4.24
C GLU A 117 -0.56 -14.75 -2.77
N ASP A 118 0.25 -14.01 -2.01
CA ASP A 118 -0.06 -13.63 -0.63
C ASP A 118 -1.30 -12.71 -0.55
N LEU A 119 -1.41 -11.74 -1.47
CA LEU A 119 -2.56 -10.83 -1.55
C LEU A 119 -3.85 -11.56 -1.98
N ASP A 120 -3.74 -12.53 -2.88
CA ASP A 120 -4.86 -13.38 -3.29
C ASP A 120 -5.32 -14.29 -2.14
N HIS A 121 -4.39 -14.80 -1.34
CA HIS A 121 -4.71 -15.56 -0.13
C HIS A 121 -5.45 -14.67 0.89
N LEU A 122 -4.99 -13.43 1.07
CA LEU A 122 -5.65 -12.44 1.93
C LEU A 122 -7.06 -12.09 1.44
N TRP A 123 -7.28 -12.04 0.12
CA TRP A 123 -8.56 -11.68 -0.48
C TRP A 123 -9.63 -12.78 -0.35
N LYS A 124 -9.25 -14.05 -0.31
CA LYS A 124 -10.15 -15.21 -0.34
C LYS A 124 -10.82 -15.54 1.01
N ILE A 125 -10.99 -14.56 1.90
CA ILE A 125 -11.59 -14.74 3.23
C ILE A 125 -13.11 -14.52 3.19
#